data_AF-A0AAU1ESY8-F1
#
_entry.id   AF-A0AAU1ESY8-F1
#
_cell.length_a   1.000
_cell.length_b   1.000
_cell.length_c   1.000
_cell.angle_alpha   90.00
_cell.angle_beta   90.00
_cell.angle_gamma   90.00
#
_symmetry.space_group_name_H-M   'P 1'
#
loop_
_entity.id
_entity.type
_entity.pdbx_description
1 polymer ?
#
loop_
_entity_poly.entity_id
_entity_poly.type
_entity_poly.pdbx_seq_one_letter_code
_entity_poly.pdbx_strand_id
1 'polypeptide(L)'
;MTVETLPICAYPDCTNPPEAPTPGAPAPRYCVHPEHNALGAFRKFRAKRQQRKEEKRQATEIKKAAKAAADVQPPAQFATPPAVAQAPDSGLPQVEEAMEAAQDGTGARDDLIALMSRLATDLPPYIEELAIITDSVAAEARIETVTKAAAQRTLAAEQRTALAEEAAEMAIAELDEAKQKFEEETEKIRKETAQQVADAEFVRAELERYRERVAQLEDRLDKVREEADTARRERGDLALEIERHRAEHKK
;
A
#
# COMPACT_ATOMS: atom_id res chain seq x y z
N MET A 1 40.67 5.88 -12.89
CA MET A 1 40.24 5.95 -11.48
C MET A 1 38.90 5.24 -11.39
N THR A 2 38.86 4.05 -10.81
CA THR A 2 37.62 3.28 -10.63
C THR A 2 36.89 3.84 -9.42
N VAL A 3 35.78 4.54 -9.67
CA VAL A 3 34.89 4.97 -8.58
C VAL A 3 34.18 3.70 -8.12
N GLU A 4 34.71 3.05 -7.08
CA GLU A 4 34.01 1.98 -6.38
C GLU A 4 32.76 2.59 -5.73
N THR A 5 31.63 2.52 -6.43
CA THR A 5 30.34 2.91 -5.88
C THR A 5 29.97 1.92 -4.80
N LEU A 6 30.28 2.28 -3.54
CA LEU A 6 29.83 1.53 -2.38
C LEU A 6 28.32 1.31 -2.48
N PRO A 7 27.81 0.10 -2.15
CA PRO A 7 26.38 -0.15 -2.13
C PRO A 7 25.70 0.85 -1.19
N ILE A 8 24.53 1.33 -1.58
CA ILE A 8 23.72 2.27 -0.78
C ILE A 8 22.59 1.47 -0.13
N CYS A 9 22.20 1.84 1.08
CA CYS A 9 21.05 1.27 1.78
C CYS A 9 19.80 1.28 0.88
N ALA A 10 19.13 0.13 0.78
CA ALA A 10 17.93 -0.04 -0.03
C ALA A 10 16.67 0.65 0.55
N TYR A 11 16.79 1.40 1.66
CA TYR A 11 15.68 2.14 2.25
C TYR A 11 15.43 3.45 1.47
N PRO A 12 14.17 3.82 1.17
CA PRO A 12 13.88 5.01 0.37
C PRO A 12 14.47 6.27 1.00
N ASP A 13 15.18 7.05 0.18
CA ASP A 13 15.82 8.32 0.55
C ASP A 13 16.99 8.18 1.55
N CYS A 14 17.52 6.96 1.77
CA CYS A 14 18.70 6.74 2.61
C CYS A 14 19.98 6.70 1.77
N THR A 15 20.99 7.48 2.17
CA THR A 15 22.31 7.53 1.52
C THR A 15 23.40 6.78 2.29
N ASN A 16 23.06 6.18 3.44
CA ASN A 16 24.03 5.47 4.27
C ASN A 16 24.43 4.14 3.61
N PRO A 17 25.70 3.71 3.73
CA PRO A 17 26.11 2.40 3.26
C PRO A 17 25.46 1.29 4.12
N PRO A 18 25.15 0.12 3.53
CA PRO A 18 24.76 -1.05 4.29
C PRO A 18 25.94 -1.57 5.11
N GLU A 19 25.63 -2.36 6.13
CA GLU A 19 26.64 -2.94 7.02
C GLU A 19 27.62 -3.86 6.25
N ALA A 20 28.87 -3.94 6.72
CA ALA A 20 29.87 -4.78 6.07
C ALA A 20 29.45 -6.26 6.16
N PRO A 21 29.61 -7.05 5.07
CA PRO A 21 29.25 -8.45 5.09
C PRO A 21 30.10 -9.20 6.11
N THR A 22 29.45 -9.95 7.01
CA THR A 22 30.13 -10.91 7.88
C THR A 22 30.54 -12.15 7.06
N PRO A 23 31.70 -12.77 7.33
CA PRO A 23 32.14 -13.94 6.59
C PRO A 23 31.11 -15.09 6.72
N GLY A 24 30.48 -15.46 5.60
CA GLY A 24 29.49 -16.55 5.54
C GLY A 24 28.02 -16.12 5.47
N ALA A 25 27.70 -14.83 5.54
CA ALA A 25 26.33 -14.32 5.38
C ALA A 25 26.17 -13.48 4.10
N PRO A 26 24.98 -13.46 3.47
CA PRO A 26 24.72 -12.57 2.34
C PRO A 26 24.86 -11.10 2.77
N ALA A 27 25.40 -10.26 1.88
CA ALA A 27 25.59 -8.84 2.17
C ALA A 27 24.26 -8.18 2.58
N PRO A 28 24.23 -7.46 3.72
CA PRO A 28 23.00 -6.85 4.21
C PRO A 28 22.56 -5.74 3.26
N ARG A 29 21.25 -5.62 3.04
CA ARG A 29 20.65 -4.66 2.08
C ARG A 29 20.36 -3.29 2.69
N TYR A 30 20.38 -3.19 4.01
CA TYR A 30 20.04 -1.98 4.74
C TYR A 30 21.18 -1.60 5.69
N CYS A 31 21.26 -0.32 6.06
CA CYS A 31 22.20 0.16 7.07
C CYS A 31 21.73 -0.20 8.50
N VAL A 32 22.57 0.06 9.49
CA VAL A 32 22.38 -0.26 10.93
C VAL A 32 21.20 0.49 11.60
N HIS A 33 20.53 1.40 10.89
CA HIS A 33 19.41 2.15 11.45
C HIS A 33 18.21 1.20 11.74
N PRO A 34 17.62 1.22 12.94
CA PRO A 34 16.60 0.25 13.37
C PRO A 34 15.33 0.27 12.49
N GLU A 35 15.00 1.44 11.93
CA GLU A 35 13.88 1.62 11.00
C GLU A 35 14.20 1.21 9.54
N HIS A 36 15.47 1.04 9.19
CA HIS A 36 15.89 0.68 7.84
C HIS A 36 15.94 -0.84 7.73
N ASN A 37 14.76 -1.44 7.64
CA ASN A 37 14.58 -2.86 7.40
C ASN A 37 13.50 -3.06 6.32
N ALA A 38 13.29 -4.31 5.90
CA ALA A 38 12.34 -4.64 4.85
C ALA A 38 10.89 -4.21 5.18
N LEU A 39 10.48 -4.33 6.45
CA LEU A 39 9.14 -3.94 6.89
C LEU A 39 8.97 -2.42 6.93
N GLY A 40 9.98 -1.69 7.40
CA GLY A 40 10.00 -0.22 7.39
C GLY A 40 9.92 0.32 5.95
N ALA A 41 10.72 -0.25 5.04
CA ALA A 41 10.70 0.13 3.63
C ALA A 41 9.31 -0.13 3.02
N PHE A 42 8.72 -1.30 3.28
CA PHE A 42 7.39 -1.64 2.79
C PHE A 42 6.29 -0.69 3.31
N ARG A 43 6.34 -0.33 4.61
CA ARG A 43 5.41 0.66 5.20
C ARG A 43 5.55 2.03 4.52
N LYS A 44 6.78 2.50 4.29
CA LYS A 44 7.06 3.78 3.62
C LYS A 44 6.60 3.78 2.16
N PHE A 45 6.81 2.68 1.42
CA PHE A 45 6.29 2.53 0.05
C PHE A 45 4.76 2.53 0.00
N ARG A 46 4.10 1.85 0.93
CA ARG A 46 2.64 1.83 1.02
C ARG A 46 2.08 3.22 1.33
N ALA A 47 2.68 3.94 2.27
CA ALA A 47 2.31 5.32 2.60
C ALA A 47 2.47 6.25 1.38
N LYS A 48 3.62 6.20 0.68
CA LYS A 48 3.87 6.99 -0.53
C LYS A 48 2.91 6.65 -1.67
N ARG A 49 2.48 5.38 -1.79
CA ARG A 49 1.46 4.97 -2.77
C ARG A 49 0.07 5.52 -2.43
N GLN A 50 -0.29 5.59 -1.15
CA GLN A 50 -1.55 6.21 -0.72
C GLN A 50 -1.54 7.71 -0.94
N GLN A 51 -0.45 8.41 -0.60
CA GLN A 51 -0.28 9.84 -0.87
C GLN A 51 -0.47 10.15 -2.36
N ARG A 52 0.20 9.41 -3.27
CA ARG A 52 0.01 9.58 -4.72
C ARG A 52 -1.43 9.32 -5.19
N LYS A 53 -2.14 8.40 -4.52
CA LYS A 53 -3.54 8.10 -4.84
C LYS A 53 -4.46 9.23 -4.39
N GLU A 54 -4.21 9.81 -3.22
CA GLU A 54 -4.93 10.96 -2.69
C GLU A 54 -4.64 12.23 -3.50
N GLU A 55 -3.38 12.51 -3.84
CA GLU A 55 -2.99 13.61 -4.73
C GLU A 55 -3.67 13.48 -6.10
N LYS A 56 -3.75 12.27 -6.66
CA LYS A 56 -4.46 12.04 -7.92
C LYS A 56 -5.97 12.30 -7.79
N ARG A 57 -6.59 11.91 -6.67
CA ARG A 57 -8.01 12.18 -6.38
C ARG A 57 -8.27 13.69 -6.25
N GLN A 58 -7.45 14.39 -5.47
CA GLN A 58 -7.54 15.84 -5.32
C GLN A 58 -7.34 16.56 -6.65
N ALA A 59 -6.38 16.13 -7.47
CA ALA A 59 -6.18 16.70 -8.80
C ALA A 59 -7.40 16.47 -9.73
N THR A 60 -8.07 15.31 -9.63
CA THR A 60 -9.32 15.07 -10.38
C THR A 60 -10.50 15.88 -9.85
N GLU A 61 -10.60 16.07 -8.54
CA GLU A 61 -11.64 16.89 -7.92
C GLU A 61 -11.47 18.37 -8.26
N ILE A 62 -10.24 18.89 -8.22
CA ILE A 62 -9.91 20.26 -8.65
C ILE A 62 -10.24 20.43 -10.14
N LYS A 63 -9.89 19.47 -10.99
CA LYS A 63 -10.26 19.51 -12.42
C LYS A 63 -11.78 19.46 -12.64
N LYS A 64 -12.50 18.66 -11.84
CA LYS A 64 -13.97 18.57 -11.91
C LYS A 64 -14.64 19.85 -11.42
N ALA A 65 -14.13 20.46 -10.35
CA ALA A 65 -14.59 21.75 -9.83
C ALA A 65 -14.31 22.89 -10.82
N ALA A 66 -13.13 22.92 -11.45
CA ALA A 66 -12.80 23.88 -12.50
C ALA A 66 -13.70 23.73 -13.74
N LYS A 67 -14.02 22.48 -14.12
CA LYS A 67 -14.96 22.22 -15.23
C LYS A 67 -16.40 22.61 -14.89
N ALA A 68 -16.86 22.35 -13.66
CA ALA A 68 -18.18 22.76 -13.20
C ALA A 68 -18.33 24.29 -13.08
N ALA A 69 -17.24 25.02 -12.74
CA ALA A 69 -17.24 26.48 -12.76
C ALA A 69 -17.29 27.06 -14.18
N ALA A 70 -16.79 26.34 -15.19
CA ALA A 70 -16.89 26.74 -16.60
C ALA A 70 -18.30 26.50 -17.20
N ASP A 71 -19.08 25.54 -16.68
CA ASP A 71 -20.44 25.21 -17.16
C ASP A 71 -21.55 26.13 -16.60
N VAL A 72 -21.24 27.15 -15.80
CA VAL A 72 -22.23 28.09 -15.20
C VAL A 72 -22.26 29.46 -15.90
N GLN A 73 -21.50 29.67 -16.98
CA GLN A 73 -21.59 30.90 -17.79
C GLN A 73 -22.48 30.69 -19.04
N PRO A 74 -23.54 31.49 -19.27
CA PRO A 74 -24.31 31.44 -20.51
C PRO A 74 -23.49 31.99 -21.70
N PRO A 75 -23.77 31.58 -22.95
CA PRO A 75 -22.97 31.96 -24.10
C PRO A 75 -23.21 33.43 -24.45
N ALA A 76 -22.29 34.30 -24.05
CA ALA A 76 -22.17 35.63 -24.62
C ALA A 76 -21.30 35.56 -25.88
N GLN A 77 -21.87 36.11 -26.93
CA GLN A 77 -21.37 36.23 -28.29
C GLN A 77 -20.05 36.99 -28.40
N PHE A 78 -19.28 36.64 -29.43
CA PHE A 78 -18.23 37.42 -30.13
C PHE A 78 -17.25 38.23 -29.27
N ALA A 79 -16.03 37.70 -29.15
CA ALA A 79 -14.83 38.55 -29.13
C ALA A 79 -13.67 37.78 -29.77
N THR A 80 -13.18 38.30 -30.89
CA THR A 80 -11.89 37.98 -31.50
C THR A 80 -10.76 38.05 -30.46
N PRO A 81 -9.78 37.14 -30.45
CA PRO A 81 -8.55 37.41 -29.73
C PRO A 81 -7.76 38.52 -30.46
N PRO A 82 -7.23 39.50 -29.72
CA PRO A 82 -6.46 40.60 -30.30
C PRO A 82 -5.09 40.11 -30.74
N ALA A 83 -4.64 40.66 -31.87
CA ALA A 83 -3.24 40.73 -32.21
C ALA A 83 -2.49 41.48 -31.11
N VAL A 84 -1.57 40.80 -30.43
CA VAL A 84 -0.53 41.45 -29.63
C VAL A 84 0.80 41.08 -30.26
N ALA A 85 1.33 42.07 -30.97
CA ALA A 85 2.73 42.14 -31.33
C ALA A 85 3.58 42.10 -30.06
N GLN A 86 4.47 41.12 -29.96
CA GLN A 86 5.71 41.20 -29.20
C GLN A 86 6.80 40.49 -30.00
N ALA A 87 7.51 41.26 -30.82
CA ALA A 87 8.96 41.11 -30.89
C ALA A 87 9.50 41.62 -29.54
N PRO A 88 10.51 40.94 -28.97
CA PRO A 88 11.84 41.45 -29.22
C PRO A 88 12.88 40.35 -29.45
N ASP A 89 13.73 40.65 -30.44
CA ASP A 89 15.18 40.76 -30.25
C ASP A 89 15.91 39.55 -29.64
N SER A 90 16.59 38.78 -30.49
CA SER A 90 17.96 38.35 -30.20
C SER A 90 18.59 37.61 -31.39
N GLY A 91 19.59 38.26 -32.01
CA GLY A 91 20.82 37.55 -32.38
C GLY A 91 21.03 37.17 -33.84
N LEU A 92 20.83 38.10 -34.78
CA LEU A 92 21.68 38.10 -35.99
C LEU A 92 23.00 38.79 -35.64
N PRO A 93 24.16 38.12 -35.65
CA PRO A 93 25.42 38.84 -35.63
C PRO A 93 25.59 39.57 -36.97
N GLN A 94 25.60 40.90 -36.89
CA GLN A 94 26.10 41.81 -37.91
C GLN A 94 27.51 41.38 -38.32
N VAL A 95 27.69 41.11 -39.60
CA VAL A 95 29.01 41.00 -40.21
C VAL A 95 29.15 42.18 -41.16
N GLU A 96 29.37 43.36 -40.58
CA GLU A 96 29.84 44.53 -41.31
C GLU A 96 31.10 45.05 -40.62
N GLU A 97 32.21 44.36 -40.87
CA GLU A 97 33.55 44.93 -40.67
C GLU A 97 34.51 44.20 -41.61
N ALA A 98 34.56 44.63 -42.87
CA ALA A 98 35.71 44.51 -43.76
C ALA A 98 35.37 45.08 -45.15
N MET A 99 35.30 46.41 -45.26
CA MET A 99 35.54 47.06 -46.54
C MET A 99 36.79 47.92 -46.40
N GLU A 100 37.92 47.24 -46.26
CA GLU A 100 39.24 47.75 -46.66
C GLU A 100 40.03 46.58 -47.25
N ALA A 101 39.90 46.39 -48.56
CA ALA A 101 40.95 45.90 -49.44
C ALA A 101 40.35 45.82 -50.85
N ALA A 102 40.46 46.92 -51.59
CA ALA A 102 40.47 46.82 -53.03
C ALA A 102 41.73 46.05 -53.43
N GLN A 103 41.62 44.71 -53.54
CA GLN A 103 42.43 43.79 -54.33
C GLN A 103 42.18 42.37 -53.81
N ASP A 104 41.22 41.66 -54.43
CA ASP A 104 41.38 40.24 -54.82
C ASP A 104 40.04 39.67 -55.30
N GLY A 105 39.86 39.59 -56.63
CA GLY A 105 38.74 38.90 -57.26
C GLY A 105 38.73 37.37 -57.06
N THR A 106 39.59 36.86 -56.18
CA THR A 106 39.73 35.45 -55.79
C THR A 106 38.91 35.12 -54.54
N GLY A 107 38.88 35.97 -53.51
CA GLY A 107 38.15 35.69 -52.25
C GLY A 107 36.63 35.58 -52.40
N ALA A 108 35.99 36.53 -53.11
CA ALA A 108 34.56 36.48 -53.40
C ALA A 108 34.17 35.29 -54.30
N ARG A 109 35.12 34.81 -55.12
CA ARG A 109 34.94 33.62 -55.96
C ARG A 109 35.04 32.35 -55.13
N ASP A 110 35.96 32.30 -54.17
CA ASP A 110 36.13 31.16 -53.27
C ASP A 110 34.93 31.02 -52.32
N ASP A 111 34.37 32.12 -51.83
CA ASP A 111 33.13 32.12 -51.04
C ASP A 111 31.91 31.64 -51.86
N LEU A 112 31.82 32.05 -53.13
CA LEU A 112 30.79 31.56 -54.04
C LEU A 112 30.95 30.05 -54.29
N ILE A 113 32.18 29.57 -54.48
CA ILE A 113 32.47 28.14 -54.65
C ILE A 113 32.14 27.35 -53.39
N ALA A 114 32.41 27.88 -52.20
CA ALA A 114 32.05 27.26 -50.93
C ALA A 114 30.52 27.14 -50.76
N LEU A 115 29.78 28.20 -51.10
CA LEU A 115 28.32 28.19 -51.09
C LEU A 115 27.75 27.18 -52.09
N MET A 116 28.28 27.16 -53.32
CA MET A 116 27.86 26.20 -54.36
C MET A 116 28.16 24.76 -53.94
N SER A 117 29.31 24.51 -53.32
CA SER A 117 29.69 23.18 -52.83
C SER A 117 28.76 22.74 -51.70
N ARG A 118 28.42 23.64 -50.78
CA ARG A 118 27.46 23.37 -49.69
C ARG A 118 26.06 23.09 -50.24
N LEU A 119 25.56 23.93 -51.15
CA LEU A 119 24.28 23.70 -51.83
C LEU A 119 24.27 22.39 -52.61
N ALA A 120 25.35 22.03 -53.30
CA ALA A 120 25.44 20.75 -54.00
C ALA A 120 25.42 19.54 -53.05
N THR A 121 25.83 19.71 -51.80
CA THR A 121 25.79 18.66 -50.77
C THR A 121 24.41 18.57 -50.11
N ASP A 122 23.77 19.71 -49.89
CA ASP A 122 22.50 19.80 -49.15
C ASP A 122 21.26 19.62 -50.06
N LEU A 123 21.33 19.93 -51.37
CA LEU A 123 20.18 19.79 -52.29
C LEU A 123 19.70 18.34 -52.47
N PRO A 124 20.57 17.33 -52.69
CA PRO A 124 20.16 15.96 -52.93
C PRO A 124 19.23 15.37 -51.85
N PRO A 125 19.54 15.48 -50.53
CA PRO A 125 18.63 14.98 -49.50
C PRO A 125 17.29 15.74 -49.47
N TYR A 126 17.28 17.05 -49.73
CA TYR A 126 16.01 17.80 -49.85
C TYR A 126 15.17 17.37 -51.04
N ILE A 127 15.79 16.99 -52.16
CA ILE A 127 15.10 16.44 -53.34
C ILE A 127 14.48 15.08 -53.00
N GLU A 128 15.18 14.23 -52.24
CA GLU A 128 14.65 12.94 -51.77
C GLU A 128 13.48 13.12 -50.80
N GLU A 129 13.59 14.05 -49.84
CA GLU A 129 12.48 14.38 -48.93
C GLU A 129 11.27 14.94 -49.70
N LEU A 130 11.49 15.84 -50.67
CA LEU A 130 10.43 16.36 -51.52
C LEU A 130 9.82 15.27 -52.41
N ALA A 131 10.60 14.31 -52.92
CA ALA A 131 10.08 13.18 -53.66
C ALA A 131 9.16 12.28 -52.80
N ILE A 132 9.51 12.08 -51.53
CA ILE A 132 8.67 11.35 -50.56
C ILE A 132 7.41 12.13 -50.21
N ILE A 133 7.49 13.46 -50.10
CA ILE A 133 6.34 14.34 -49.80
C ILE A 133 5.42 14.50 -51.03
N THR A 134 5.96 14.49 -52.24
CA THR A 134 5.21 14.66 -53.50
C THR A 134 4.59 13.37 -54.02
N ASP A 135 5.06 12.20 -53.57
CA ASP A 135 4.36 10.92 -53.80
C ASP A 135 3.20 10.76 -52.81
N SER A 136 2.07 11.39 -53.15
CA SER A 136 0.86 11.37 -52.34
C SER A 136 0.33 9.95 -52.11
N VAL A 137 0.53 9.02 -53.06
CA VAL A 137 0.07 7.63 -52.96
C VAL A 137 0.91 6.88 -51.92
N ALA A 138 2.24 7.06 -51.93
CA ALA A 138 3.11 6.48 -50.92
C ALA A 138 2.84 7.05 -49.51
N ALA A 139 2.54 8.36 -49.41
CA ALA A 139 2.17 9.00 -48.15
C ALA A 139 0.83 8.47 -47.61
N GLU A 140 -0.20 8.36 -48.45
CA GLU A 140 -1.50 7.80 -48.08
C GLU A 140 -1.40 6.34 -47.62
N ALA A 141 -0.60 5.51 -48.30
CA ALA A 141 -0.37 4.12 -47.88
C ALA A 141 0.33 4.02 -46.52
N ARG A 142 1.28 4.92 -46.21
CA ARG A 142 1.90 5.01 -44.88
C ARG A 142 0.92 5.46 -43.81
N ILE A 143 0.04 6.41 -44.10
CA ILE A 143 -1.00 6.85 -43.18
C ILE A 143 -1.99 5.71 -42.93
N GLU A 144 -2.43 5.00 -43.96
CA GLU A 144 -3.35 3.87 -43.83
C GLU A 144 -2.75 2.73 -42.99
N THR A 145 -1.48 2.40 -43.20
CA THR A 145 -0.79 1.37 -42.41
C THR A 145 -0.63 1.78 -40.94
N VAL A 146 -0.22 3.02 -40.66
CA VAL A 146 -0.09 3.53 -39.30
C VAL A 146 -1.45 3.61 -38.60
N THR A 147 -2.49 4.08 -39.29
CA THR A 147 -3.85 4.16 -38.73
C THR A 147 -4.44 2.78 -38.44
N LYS A 148 -4.27 1.80 -39.35
CA LYS A 148 -4.65 0.40 -39.09
C LYS A 148 -3.90 -0.17 -37.90
N ALA A 149 -2.59 0.04 -37.82
CA ALA A 149 -1.78 -0.43 -36.69
C ALA A 149 -2.19 0.24 -35.37
N ALA A 150 -2.52 1.54 -35.40
CA ALA A 150 -3.01 2.26 -34.24
C ALA A 150 -4.37 1.72 -33.78
N ALA A 151 -5.32 1.52 -34.69
CA ALA A 151 -6.63 0.93 -34.38
C ALA A 151 -6.52 -0.48 -33.80
N GLN A 152 -5.61 -1.31 -34.32
CA GLN A 152 -5.35 -2.64 -33.75
C GLN A 152 -4.78 -2.56 -32.33
N ARG A 153 -3.87 -1.60 -32.06
CA ARG A 153 -3.32 -1.39 -30.72
C ARG A 153 -4.35 -0.90 -29.73
N THR A 154 -5.28 -0.03 -30.15
CA THR A 154 -6.36 0.46 -29.28
C THR A 154 -7.32 -0.68 -28.96
N LEU A 155 -7.75 -1.46 -29.95
CA LEU A 155 -8.61 -2.63 -29.73
C LEU A 155 -7.94 -3.66 -28.79
N ALA A 156 -6.65 -3.94 -28.98
CA ALA A 156 -5.91 -4.84 -28.09
C ALA A 156 -5.71 -4.26 -26.67
N ALA A 157 -5.67 -2.93 -26.52
CA ALA A 157 -5.66 -2.29 -25.21
C ALA A 157 -7.04 -2.42 -24.54
N GLU A 158 -8.12 -2.15 -25.26
CA GLU A 158 -9.50 -2.27 -24.78
C GLU A 158 -9.85 -3.70 -24.36
N GLN A 159 -9.43 -4.70 -25.12
CA GLN A 159 -9.62 -6.10 -24.75
C GLN A 159 -8.89 -6.45 -23.45
N ARG A 160 -7.65 -5.96 -23.29
CA ARG A 160 -6.89 -6.19 -22.05
C ARG A 160 -7.50 -5.47 -20.85
N THR A 161 -8.06 -4.26 -21.05
CA THR A 161 -8.76 -3.57 -19.96
C THR A 161 -10.05 -4.26 -19.60
N ALA A 162 -10.85 -4.73 -20.57
CA ALA A 162 -12.08 -5.47 -20.31
C ALA A 162 -11.82 -6.76 -19.53
N LEU A 163 -10.82 -7.56 -19.93
CA LEU A 163 -10.42 -8.77 -19.20
C LEU A 163 -9.91 -8.45 -17.79
N ALA A 164 -9.21 -7.33 -17.61
CA ALA A 164 -8.73 -6.91 -16.29
C ALA A 164 -9.88 -6.43 -15.39
N GLU A 165 -10.90 -5.80 -15.95
CA GLU A 165 -12.11 -5.39 -15.23
C GLU A 165 -12.93 -6.60 -14.80
N GLU A 166 -13.17 -7.56 -15.69
CA GLU A 166 -13.85 -8.82 -15.36
C GLU A 166 -13.10 -9.60 -14.28
N ALA A 167 -11.77 -9.70 -14.39
CA ALA A 167 -10.94 -10.34 -13.36
C ALA A 167 -11.02 -9.59 -12.01
N ALA A 168 -11.11 -8.26 -12.03
CA ALA A 168 -11.26 -7.47 -10.81
C ALA A 168 -12.65 -7.67 -10.17
N GLU A 169 -13.71 -7.76 -10.98
CA GLU A 169 -15.07 -8.03 -10.50
C GLU A 169 -15.17 -9.42 -9.87
N MET A 170 -14.60 -10.45 -10.50
CA MET A 170 -14.53 -11.79 -9.92
C MET A 170 -13.77 -11.80 -8.58
N ALA A 171 -12.62 -11.11 -8.51
CA ALA A 171 -11.84 -11.02 -7.27
C ALA A 171 -12.60 -10.27 -6.16
N ILE A 172 -13.42 -9.27 -6.50
CA ILE A 172 -14.28 -8.58 -5.53
C ILE A 172 -15.39 -9.52 -5.04
N ALA A 173 -16.04 -10.26 -5.94
CA ALA A 173 -17.07 -11.21 -5.58
C ALA A 173 -16.54 -12.31 -4.64
N GLU A 174 -15.38 -12.90 -4.95
CA GLU A 174 -14.72 -13.88 -4.09
C GLU A 174 -14.37 -13.29 -2.71
N LEU A 175 -13.89 -12.04 -2.68
CA LEU A 175 -13.57 -11.37 -1.43
C LEU A 175 -14.82 -11.13 -0.58
N ASP A 176 -15.94 -10.76 -1.19
CA ASP A 176 -17.19 -10.51 -0.48
C ASP A 176 -17.81 -11.81 0.04
N GLU A 177 -17.74 -12.91 -0.72
CA GLU A 177 -18.13 -14.24 -0.24
C GLU A 177 -17.25 -14.69 0.95
N ALA A 178 -15.93 -14.46 0.87
CA ALA A 178 -15.02 -14.78 1.96
C ALA A 178 -15.32 -13.95 3.23
N LYS A 179 -15.67 -12.67 3.09
CA LYS A 179 -16.09 -11.83 4.21
C LYS A 179 -17.37 -12.34 4.86
N GLN A 180 -18.38 -12.67 4.06
CA GLN A 180 -19.65 -13.19 4.57
C GLN A 180 -19.44 -14.48 5.37
N LYS A 181 -18.67 -15.43 4.82
CA LYS A 181 -18.31 -16.68 5.53
C LYS A 181 -17.59 -16.39 6.84
N PHE A 182 -16.64 -15.47 6.83
CA PHE A 182 -15.92 -15.09 8.04
C PHE A 182 -16.85 -14.46 9.09
N GLU A 183 -17.76 -13.58 8.68
CA GLU A 183 -18.76 -12.98 9.57
C GLU A 183 -19.66 -14.06 10.19
N GLU A 184 -20.19 -14.98 9.38
CA GLU A 184 -21.01 -16.10 9.84
C GLU A 184 -20.26 -17.00 10.83
N GLU A 185 -19.01 -17.38 10.50
CA GLU A 185 -18.18 -18.20 11.39
C GLU A 185 -17.86 -17.47 12.70
N THR A 186 -17.54 -16.18 12.65
CA THR A 186 -17.28 -15.42 13.87
C THR A 186 -18.52 -15.27 14.74
N GLU A 187 -19.71 -15.09 14.15
CA GLU A 187 -20.97 -15.09 14.89
C GLU A 187 -21.26 -16.46 15.52
N LYS A 188 -21.02 -17.53 14.78
CA LYS A 188 -21.18 -18.90 15.29
C LYS A 188 -20.25 -19.15 16.47
N ILE A 189 -18.97 -18.80 16.36
CA ILE A 189 -17.99 -18.91 17.44
C ILE A 189 -18.43 -18.07 18.66
N ARG A 190 -18.90 -16.84 18.45
CA ARG A 190 -19.41 -16.00 19.56
C ARG A 190 -20.60 -16.64 20.28
N LYS A 191 -21.53 -17.24 19.54
CA LYS A 191 -22.70 -17.93 20.12
C LYS A 191 -22.29 -19.18 20.89
N GLU A 192 -21.43 -20.01 20.30
CA GLU A 192 -20.93 -21.25 20.93
C GLU A 192 -20.12 -20.93 22.19
N THR A 193 -19.23 -19.94 22.13
CA THR A 193 -18.43 -19.52 23.30
C THR A 193 -19.30 -18.93 24.40
N ALA A 194 -20.32 -18.13 24.06
CA ALA A 194 -21.27 -17.62 25.05
C ALA A 194 -22.04 -18.76 25.75
N GLN A 195 -22.45 -19.80 25.00
CA GLN A 195 -23.07 -20.99 25.58
C GLN A 195 -22.11 -21.75 26.50
N GLN A 196 -20.87 -21.99 26.06
CA GLN A 196 -19.86 -22.67 26.89
C GLN A 196 -19.56 -21.92 28.18
N VAL A 197 -19.52 -20.58 28.14
CA VAL A 197 -19.35 -19.76 29.34
C VAL A 197 -20.55 -19.89 30.26
N ALA A 198 -21.78 -19.83 29.73
CA ALA A 198 -23.00 -20.01 30.53
C ALA A 198 -23.06 -21.41 31.19
N ASP A 199 -22.70 -22.46 30.45
CA ASP A 199 -22.63 -23.82 30.98
C ASP A 199 -21.56 -23.95 32.08
N ALA A 200 -20.39 -23.35 31.87
CA ALA A 200 -19.32 -23.34 32.86
C ALA A 200 -19.73 -22.57 34.14
N GLU A 201 -20.43 -21.46 34.01
CA GLU A 201 -20.99 -20.70 35.13
C GLU A 201 -22.05 -21.50 35.89
N PHE A 202 -22.93 -22.20 35.17
CA PHE A 202 -23.92 -23.10 35.78
C PHE A 202 -23.24 -24.20 36.61
N VAL A 203 -22.26 -24.90 36.04
CA VAL A 203 -21.52 -25.96 36.74
C VAL A 203 -20.77 -25.41 37.96
N ARG A 204 -20.15 -24.22 37.85
CA ARG A 204 -19.49 -23.56 38.99
C ARG A 204 -20.47 -23.28 40.13
N ALA A 205 -21.64 -22.71 39.82
CA ALA A 205 -22.68 -22.45 40.81
C ALA A 205 -23.19 -23.76 41.46
N GLU A 206 -23.31 -24.83 40.69
CA GLU A 206 -23.72 -26.13 41.24
C GLU A 206 -22.64 -26.71 42.17
N LEU A 207 -21.37 -26.63 41.78
CA LEU A 207 -20.24 -27.05 42.61
C LEU A 207 -20.14 -26.26 43.92
N GLU A 208 -20.43 -24.96 43.90
CA GLU A 208 -20.52 -24.14 45.12
C GLU A 208 -21.63 -24.64 46.04
N ARG A 209 -22.81 -24.94 45.52
CA ARG A 209 -23.91 -25.53 46.31
C ARG A 209 -23.55 -26.92 46.87
N TYR A 210 -22.79 -27.74 46.13
CA TYR A 210 -22.29 -29.00 46.66
C TYR A 210 -21.28 -28.78 47.78
N ARG A 211 -20.35 -27.83 47.62
CA ARG A 211 -19.38 -27.47 48.68
C ARG A 211 -20.07 -26.99 49.95
N GLU A 212 -21.08 -26.13 49.83
CA GLU A 212 -21.90 -25.66 50.97
C GLU A 212 -22.62 -26.83 51.67
N ARG A 213 -23.22 -27.74 50.90
CA ARG A 213 -23.87 -28.93 51.47
C ARG A 213 -22.88 -29.85 52.18
N VAL A 214 -21.68 -30.04 51.62
CA VAL A 214 -20.63 -30.83 52.27
C VAL A 214 -20.21 -30.16 53.57
N ALA A 215 -19.95 -28.85 53.58
CA ALA A 215 -19.61 -28.13 54.80
C ALA A 215 -20.68 -28.27 55.89
N GLN A 216 -21.96 -28.17 55.53
CA GLN A 216 -23.07 -28.40 56.47
C GLN A 216 -23.11 -29.84 57.01
N LEU A 217 -22.78 -30.83 56.18
CA LEU A 217 -22.72 -32.23 56.62
C LEU A 217 -21.52 -32.48 57.53
N GLU A 218 -20.38 -31.86 57.26
CA GLU A 218 -19.19 -31.89 58.11
C GLU A 218 -19.49 -31.29 59.49
N ASP A 219 -20.08 -30.10 59.55
CA ASP A 219 -20.50 -29.45 60.81
C ASP A 219 -21.47 -30.34 61.62
N ARG A 220 -22.41 -31.00 60.94
CA ARG A 220 -23.36 -31.92 61.58
C ARG A 220 -22.66 -33.16 62.12
N LEU A 221 -21.69 -33.68 61.39
CA LEU A 221 -20.92 -34.85 61.79
C LEU A 221 -20.06 -34.53 63.02
N ASP A 222 -19.44 -33.35 63.06
CA ASP A 222 -18.66 -32.90 64.20
C ASP A 222 -19.53 -32.71 65.45
N LYS A 223 -20.73 -32.12 65.33
CA LYS A 223 -21.71 -32.07 66.44
C LYS A 223 -22.07 -33.45 66.96
N VAL A 224 -22.34 -34.41 66.07
CA VAL A 224 -22.64 -35.80 66.48
C VAL A 224 -21.45 -36.46 67.18
N ARG A 225 -20.21 -36.15 66.75
CA ARG A 225 -18.99 -36.62 67.46
C ARG A 225 -18.91 -36.03 68.86
N GLU A 226 -19.13 -34.73 69.00
CA GLU A 226 -19.14 -34.05 70.30
C GLU A 226 -20.21 -34.64 71.23
N GLU A 227 -21.44 -34.82 70.74
CA GLU A 227 -22.55 -35.46 71.47
C GLU A 227 -22.23 -36.92 71.87
N ALA A 228 -21.57 -37.68 70.99
CA ALA A 228 -21.18 -39.05 71.30
C ALA A 228 -20.07 -39.09 72.37
N ASP A 229 -19.16 -38.13 72.36
CA ASP A 229 -18.08 -38.00 73.33
C ASP A 229 -18.62 -37.53 74.70
N THR A 230 -19.56 -36.57 74.75
CA THR A 230 -20.24 -36.17 75.99
C THR A 230 -21.02 -37.33 76.60
N ALA A 231 -21.82 -38.05 75.79
CA ALA A 231 -22.54 -39.23 76.26
C ALA A 231 -21.61 -40.36 76.71
N ARG A 232 -20.39 -40.48 76.18
CA ARG A 232 -19.37 -41.41 76.69
C ARG A 232 -18.82 -40.97 78.05
N ARG A 233 -18.55 -39.68 78.25
CA ARG A 233 -18.09 -39.12 79.54
C ARG A 233 -19.16 -39.30 80.62
N GLU A 234 -20.40 -38.89 80.35
CA GLU A 234 -21.52 -39.02 81.28
C GLU A 234 -21.76 -40.49 81.70
N ARG A 235 -21.69 -41.43 80.74
CA ARG A 235 -21.77 -42.87 81.06
C ARG A 235 -20.61 -43.34 81.94
N GLY A 236 -19.40 -42.82 81.73
CA GLY A 236 -18.24 -43.11 82.58
C GLY A 236 -18.42 -42.58 84.00
N ASP A 237 -18.88 -41.34 84.14
CA ASP A 237 -19.12 -40.70 85.43
C ASP A 237 -20.21 -41.45 86.23
N LEU A 238 -21.34 -41.77 85.58
CA LEU A 238 -22.41 -42.58 86.18
C LEU A 238 -21.92 -43.97 86.61
N ALA A 239 -21.04 -44.61 85.83
CA ALA A 239 -20.46 -45.89 86.21
C ALA A 239 -19.60 -45.78 87.48
N LEU A 240 -18.77 -44.72 87.58
CA LEU A 240 -17.96 -44.44 88.77
C LEU A 240 -18.81 -44.12 90.01
N GLU A 241 -19.92 -43.40 89.85
CA GLU A 241 -20.86 -43.13 90.93
C GLU A 241 -21.53 -44.42 91.44
N ILE A 242 -21.95 -45.30 90.53
CA ILE A 242 -22.50 -46.61 90.88
C ILE A 242 -21.46 -47.46 91.64
N GLU A 243 -20.20 -47.45 91.20
CA GLU A 243 -19.12 -48.17 91.89
C GLU A 243 -18.86 -47.62 93.29
N ARG A 244 -18.85 -46.29 93.47
CA ARG A 244 -18.73 -45.64 94.78
C ARG A 244 -19.86 -46.04 95.71
N HIS A 245 -21.12 -45.95 95.26
CA HIS A 245 -22.27 -46.39 96.05
C HIS A 245 -22.18 -47.87 96.46
N ARG A 246 -21.74 -48.76 95.55
CA ARG A 246 -21.54 -50.18 95.86
C ARG A 246 -20.44 -50.42 96.89
N ALA A 247 -19.37 -49.62 96.87
CA ALA A 247 -18.28 -49.72 97.83
C ALA A 247 -18.70 -49.23 99.23
N GLU A 248 -19.53 -48.18 99.30
CA GLU A 248 -20.07 -47.64 100.54
C GLU A 248 -21.07 -48.59 101.22
N HIS A 249 -21.94 -49.26 100.45
CA HIS A 249 -22.90 -50.24 100.99
C HIS A 249 -22.29 -51.57 101.44
N LYS A 250 -21.01 -51.83 101.14
CA LYS A 250 -20.30 -53.07 101.54
C LYS A 250 -19.46 -52.92 102.83
N LYS A 251 -19.42 -51.74 103.44
CA LYS A 251 -18.79 -51.49 104.74
C LYS A 251 -19.83 -51.50 105.85
#